data_AF-A0A535P8S3-F1
#
_entry.id   AF-A0A535P8S3-F1
#
_cell.length_a   1.000
_cell.length_b   1.000
_cell.length_c   1.000
_cell.angle_alpha   90.00
_cell.angle_beta   90.00
_cell.angle_gamma   90.00
#
_symmetry.space_group_name_H-M   'P 1'
#
loop_
_entity.id
_entity.type
_entity.pdbx_description
1 polymer ?
#
loop_
_entity_poly.entity_id
_entity_poly.type
_entity_poly.pdbx_seq_one_letter_code
_entity_poly.pdbx_strand_id
1 'polypeptide(L)' 'MRRLITLLTAALVALFATAGSTLACGGLIGPNGAVNLLRTTTFAGYHDGVEHYVTAFKFAGGGGAFGSLIPLPGVP' A
#
# COMPACT_ATOMS: atom_id res chain seq x y z
N MET A 1 2.91 -38.22 -1.26
CA MET A 1 1.79 -37.59 -0.51
C MET A 1 2.30 -36.69 0.62
N ARG A 2 2.76 -37.25 1.76
CA ARG A 2 3.10 -36.44 2.97
C ARG A 2 4.22 -35.42 2.77
N ARG A 3 5.30 -35.77 2.06
CA ARG A 3 6.40 -34.85 1.71
C ARG A 3 5.97 -33.70 0.79
N LEU A 4 5.04 -33.97 -0.12
CA LEU A 4 4.54 -32.97 -1.07
C LEU A 4 3.70 -31.91 -0.33
N ILE A 5 2.87 -32.36 0.62
CA ILE A 5 2.06 -31.47 1.46
C ILE A 5 2.95 -30.55 2.29
N THR A 6 4.04 -31.08 2.89
CA THR A 6 4.98 -30.26 3.70
C THR A 6 5.70 -29.20 2.87
N LEU A 7 6.05 -29.52 1.62
CA LEU A 7 6.70 -28.55 0.72
C LEU A 7 5.73 -27.45 0.28
N LEU A 8 4.48 -27.81 -0.02
CA LEU A 8 3.44 -26.85 -0.38
C LEU A 8 3.11 -25.89 0.76
N THR A 9 2.97 -26.39 1.99
CA THR A 9 2.72 -25.51 3.15
C THR A 9 3.91 -24.62 3.44
N ALA A 10 5.15 -25.12 3.34
CA ALA A 10 6.34 -24.30 3.51
C ALA A 10 6.44 -23.18 2.47
N ALA A 11 6.13 -23.49 1.20
CA ALA A 11 6.09 -22.50 0.13
C ALA A 11 5.01 -21.42 0.36
N LEU A 12 3.82 -21.83 0.80
CA LEU A 12 2.73 -20.88 1.12
C LEU A 12 3.15 -19.92 2.24
N VAL A 13 3.70 -20.47 3.33
CA VAL A 13 4.16 -19.67 4.48
C VAL A 13 5.26 -18.70 4.07
N ALA A 14 6.21 -19.14 3.24
CA ALA A 14 7.27 -18.27 2.73
C ALA A 14 6.70 -17.12 1.88
N LEU A 15 5.67 -17.37 1.07
CA LEU A 15 5.04 -16.36 0.23
C LEU A 15 4.30 -15.28 1.06
N PHE A 16 3.59 -15.68 2.12
CA PHE A 16 2.93 -14.72 3.01
C PHE A 16 3.91 -13.96 3.90
N ALA A 17 5.06 -14.56 4.24
CA ALA A 17 6.10 -13.88 5.02
C ALA A 17 6.82 -12.77 4.22
N THR A 18 6.90 -12.88 2.90
CA THR A 18 7.51 -11.84 2.03
C THR A 18 6.53 -10.78 1.57
N ALA A 19 5.22 -10.97 1.76
CA ALA A 19 4.18 -9.97 1.54
C ALA A 19 4.16 -8.92 2.67
N GLY A 20 5.32 -8.32 2.96
CA GLY A 20 5.49 -7.28 3.96
C GLY A 20 4.84 -5.97 3.52
N SER A 21 4.10 -5.33 4.43
CA SER A 21 3.56 -3.99 4.23
C SER A 21 4.69 -2.98 4.02
N THR A 22 4.67 -2.26 2.91
CA THR A 22 5.60 -1.14 2.65
C THR A 22 5.35 -0.04 3.67
N LEU A 23 6.28 0.16 4.60
CA LEU A 23 6.24 1.28 5.55
C LEU A 23 6.55 2.57 4.80
N ALA A 24 5.53 3.22 4.25
CA ALA A 24 5.68 4.50 3.56
C ALA A 24 5.69 5.65 4.57
N CYS A 25 6.83 6.33 4.70
CA CYS A 25 6.93 7.62 5.37
C CYS A 25 6.74 8.74 4.33
N GLY A 26 5.84 9.68 4.58
CA GLY A 26 5.59 10.83 3.71
C GLY A 26 5.03 12.00 4.50
N GLY A 27 4.97 13.18 3.90
CA GLY A 27 4.37 14.36 4.50
C GLY A 27 3.61 15.13 3.44
N LEU A 28 2.51 15.77 3.80
CA LEU A 28 1.74 16.60 2.87
C LEU A 28 1.80 18.06 3.32
N ILE A 29 2.12 18.94 2.37
CA ILE A 29 2.25 20.38 2.59
C ILE A 29 1.04 21.06 1.92
N GLY A 30 0.20 21.71 2.73
CA GLY A 30 -0.93 22.50 2.24
C GLY A 30 -0.75 23.99 2.54
N PRO A 31 -1.66 24.86 2.04
CA PRO A 31 -1.61 26.31 2.30
C PRO A 31 -1.65 26.68 3.80
N ASN A 32 -2.20 25.78 4.63
CA ASN A 32 -2.31 25.93 6.08
C ASN A 32 -1.11 25.33 6.85
N GLY A 33 -0.03 24.95 6.17
CA GLY A 33 1.16 24.33 6.76
C GLY A 33 1.33 22.84 6.44
N ALA A 34 2.42 22.25 6.94
CA ALA A 34 2.71 20.82 6.79
C ALA A 34 1.97 20.00 7.86
N VAL A 35 1.28 18.94 7.44
CA VAL A 35 0.68 17.97 8.36
C VAL A 35 1.45 16.64 8.31
N ASN A 36 1.70 16.08 9.49
CA ASN A 36 2.42 14.82 9.62
C ASN A 36 1.52 13.66 9.21
N LEU A 37 2.02 12.78 8.34
CA LEU A 37 1.36 11.53 7.98
C LEU A 37 1.52 10.53 9.13
N LEU A 38 0.40 10.07 9.68
CA LEU A 38 0.38 9.04 10.71
C LEU A 38 0.42 7.64 10.10
N ARG A 39 -0.34 7.42 9.03
CA ARG A 39 -0.45 6.11 8.39
C ARG A 39 -0.81 6.24 6.92
N THR A 40 -0.19 5.39 6.13
CA THR A 40 -0.54 5.15 4.73
C THR A 40 -0.78 3.67 4.53
N THR A 41 -1.83 3.33 3.81
CA THR A 41 -2.13 1.95 3.42
C THR A 41 -2.48 1.93 1.95
N THR A 42 -1.77 1.11 1.19
CA THR A 42 -2.07 0.85 -0.22
C THR A 42 -2.62 -0.55 -0.38
N PHE A 43 -3.78 -0.66 -1.01
CA PHE A 43 -4.34 -1.92 -1.47
C PHE A 43 -4.04 -2.05 -2.97
N ALA A 44 -3.41 -3.16 -3.36
CA ALA A 44 -3.25 -3.56 -4.74
C ALA A 44 -4.23 -4.71 -5.03
N GLY A 45 -5.14 -4.48 -5.97
CA GLY A 45 -6.11 -5.48 -6.43
C GLY A 45 -5.92 -5.75 -7.91
N TYR A 46 -6.14 -6.99 -8.34
CA TYR A 46 -6.10 -7.36 -9.76
C TYR A 46 -7.52 -7.62 -10.28
N HIS A 47 -7.87 -7.02 -11.41
CA HIS A 47 -9.12 -7.26 -12.11
C HIS A 47 -8.87 -7.32 -13.61
N ASP A 48 -9.33 -8.37 -14.29
CA ASP A 48 -9.11 -8.61 -15.72
C ASP A 48 -7.65 -8.49 -16.19
N GLY A 49 -6.71 -8.92 -15.35
CA GLY A 49 -5.27 -8.84 -15.64
C GLY A 49 -4.66 -7.44 -15.49
N VAL A 50 -5.44 -6.46 -15.00
CA VAL A 50 -4.99 -5.10 -14.71
C VAL A 50 -4.85 -4.92 -13.20
N GLU A 51 -3.75 -4.31 -12.78
CA GLU A 51 -3.49 -3.99 -11.38
C GLU A 51 -4.06 -2.61 -11.02
N HIS A 52 -4.87 -2.56 -9.97
CA HIS A 52 -5.53 -1.39 -9.44
C HIS A 52 -4.99 -1.07 -8.05
N TYR A 53 -4.69 0.19 -7.81
CA TYR A 53 -4.17 0.67 -6.55
C TYR A 53 -5.15 1.62 -5.88
N VAL A 54 -5.48 1.34 -4.62
CA VAL A 54 -6.26 2.23 -3.76
C VAL A 54 -5.41 2.59 -2.55
N THR A 55 -5.09 3.87 -2.39
CA THR A 55 -4.23 4.34 -1.29
C THR A 55 -5.02 5.24 -0.34
N ALA A 56 -5.00 4.90 0.95
CA ALA A 56 -5.59 5.69 2.02
C ALA A 56 -4.50 6.33 2.90
N PHE A 57 -4.76 7.56 3.35
CA PHE A 57 -3.84 8.35 4.16
C PHE A 57 -4.53 8.85 5.42
N LYS A 58 -3.81 8.82 6.54
CA LYS A 58 -4.24 9.36 7.83
C LYS A 58 -3.20 10.38 8.31
N PHE A 59 -3.61 11.60 8.61
CA PHE A 59 -2.73 12.69 9.05
C PHE A 59 -2.98 13.09 10.52
N ALA A 60 -1.98 13.70 11.14
CA ALA A 60 -1.97 14.15 12.54
C ALA A 60 -2.69 15.52 12.72
N GLY A 61 -3.91 15.62 12.20
CA GLY A 61 -4.68 16.87 12.16
C GLY A 61 -4.96 17.35 10.74
N GLY A 62 -5.78 18.40 10.63
CA GLY A 62 -6.21 19.01 9.36
C GLY A 62 -7.64 18.62 8.96
N GLY A 63 -8.54 19.60 8.96
CA GLY A 63 -9.93 19.48 8.48
C GLY A 63 -10.13 20.06 7.07
N GLY A 64 -9.06 20.22 6.30
CA GLY A 64 -9.08 20.81 4.96
C GLY A 64 -8.94 19.78 3.84
N ALA A 65 -9.34 20.17 2.62
CA ALA A 65 -9.08 19.37 1.43
C ALA A 65 -7.57 19.30 1.18
N PHE A 66 -7.05 18.09 1.21
CA PHE A 66 -5.68 17.76 0.85
C PHE A 66 -5.56 17.66 -0.67
N GLY A 67 -4.39 18.01 -1.23
CA GLY A 67 -4.18 18.07 -2.68
C GLY A 67 -4.42 16.74 -3.41
N SER A 68 -4.32 16.78 -4.74
CA SER A 68 -4.48 15.59 -5.58
C SER A 68 -3.21 14.75 -5.59
N LEU A 69 -3.35 13.44 -5.36
CA LEU A 69 -2.33 12.46 -5.72
C LEU A 69 -2.50 12.15 -7.20
N ILE A 70 -1.55 12.61 -8.02
CA ILE A 70 -1.48 12.24 -9.42
C ILE A 70 -0.86 10.83 -9.44
N PRO A 71 -1.61 9.78 -9.82
CA PRO A 71 -1.02 8.46 -9.98
C PRO A 71 0.10 8.55 -11.02
N LEU A 72 1.24 7.94 -10.71
CA LEU A 72 2.31 7.76 -11.70
C LEU A 72 1.71 7.05 -12.92
N PRO A 73 2.14 7.40 -14.15
CA PRO A 73 1.68 6.72 -15.35
C PRO A 73 1.78 5.20 -15.15
N GLY A 74 0.66 4.50 -15.35
CA GLY A 74 0.55 3.06 -15.08
C GLY A 74 1.33 2.17 -16.05
N VAL A 75 2.15 2.75 -16.92
CA VAL A 75 2.97 2.07 -17.91
C VAL A 75 4.33 2.79 -17.96
N PRO A 76 5.47 2.09 -17.87
CA PRO A 76 6.79 2.69 -18.10
C PRO A 76 6.91 3.28 -19.50
#